data_AF-A0A1A8IPH2-F1
#
_entry.id   AF-A0A1A8IPH2-F1
#
_cell.length_a   1.000
_cell.length_b   1.000
_cell.length_c   1.000
_cell.angle_alpha   90.00
_cell.angle_beta   90.00
_cell.angle_gamma   90.00
#
_symmetry.space_group_name_H-M   'P 1'
#
loop_
_entity.id
_entity.type
_entity.pdbx_description
1 polymer ?
#
loop_
_entity_poly.entity_id
_entity_poly.type
_entity_poly.pdbx_seq_one_letter_code
_entity_poly.pdbx_strand_id
1 'polypeptide(L)'
;KYNQICMKAMEVTHGEYKLMLKDDMTAMIDREVLALPLQFAGMELVRYGGVMLQLKSDLGYVLTFTPQSNEFTITLLSSAASGHTFGLCDTPTEGCFCTGGKVLHRGQCVSPEACGQCVDQQGHTHKHLEGWIPEDNPCLICMCLDQQHINCTARPCNDFKAPACGPCETLKEKKGSKCCPEYECVCDLGKCDLPEVPLCPNGQTAVLKNPGECQPAYQCVCKKEECSLQAPPECSAHRQLSVKKTACCDEFECTCNCQNSTHTCPIGFVTSSFTNDCDCTEIQCKPEKVCVVSGTVHPVGSEWDQGCKKCTCTELQDKDTSLHVAQCKPPICDQNCPLGSTYIQTNEECCGKCTPISCVETEGEVKEKPLTEGKLRHVGEVWPSPHDKCVLYQCVKVNNEVFISPTNTSCAIMDTPSCPLGNELRCDTQDCCPRCRCDGKLISVQVNTTSEDGCNLHTCGVNSRGDLVLETRVTTCPPLNRQVCLDQGGKVSKIGNTCCEMCSEPECRRTAGTLNYVNVDDCHSEQQVELHYCEGKCRSKSMYSLQSAAVEQECVCCAAVETEPLSVPVLCANGTRSHHCPVCNFL
;
A
#
# COMPACT_ATOMS: atom_id res chain seq x y z
N LYS A 1 -69.49 -14.18 30.77
CA LYS A 1 -69.33 -12.85 31.41
C LYS A 1 -67.95 -12.34 31.05
N TYR A 2 -67.91 -11.23 30.33
CA TYR A 2 -66.79 -10.45 29.80
C TYR A 2 -65.35 -10.93 30.09
N ASN A 3 -64.58 -11.19 29.04
CA ASN A 3 -63.13 -10.98 29.05
C ASN A 3 -62.89 -9.49 29.30
N GLN A 4 -62.92 -9.05 30.57
CA GLN A 4 -62.52 -7.70 30.92
C GLN A 4 -60.99 -7.63 30.82
N ILE A 5 -60.50 -6.82 29.90
CA ILE A 5 -59.08 -6.44 29.85
C ILE A 5 -58.82 -5.50 31.03
N CYS A 6 -58.14 -6.02 32.05
CA CYS A 6 -57.85 -5.36 33.32
C CYS A 6 -56.41 -4.80 33.36
N MET A 7 -55.51 -5.34 32.55
CA MET A 7 -54.11 -4.91 32.55
C MET A 7 -53.95 -3.57 31.85
N LYS A 8 -53.69 -2.51 32.63
CA LYS A 8 -53.62 -1.11 32.13
C LYS A 8 -52.21 -0.63 31.83
N ALA A 9 -51.27 -0.95 32.69
CA ALA A 9 -49.88 -0.58 32.52
C ALA A 9 -48.99 -1.51 33.33
N MET A 10 -47.71 -1.55 32.97
CA MET A 10 -46.67 -2.23 33.69
C MET A 10 -45.47 -1.31 33.84
N GLU A 11 -45.03 -1.09 35.07
CA GLU A 11 -43.82 -0.34 35.38
C GLU A 11 -42.66 -1.32 35.56
N VAL A 12 -41.57 -1.11 34.82
CA VAL A 12 -40.32 -1.87 34.91
C VAL A 12 -39.22 -0.91 35.34
N THR A 13 -38.59 -1.20 36.48
CA THR A 13 -37.42 -0.45 36.95
C THR A 13 -36.16 -1.24 36.65
N HIS A 14 -35.23 -0.64 35.91
CA HIS A 14 -33.95 -1.25 35.53
C HIS A 14 -32.81 -0.27 35.81
N GLY A 15 -31.95 -0.61 36.79
CA GLY A 15 -30.96 0.32 37.30
C GLY A 15 -31.62 1.57 37.89
N GLU A 16 -31.26 2.75 37.39
CA GLU A 16 -31.85 4.03 37.79
C GLU A 16 -33.09 4.43 36.96
N TYR A 17 -33.40 3.68 35.90
CA TYR A 17 -34.45 4.04 34.94
C TYR A 17 -35.78 3.37 35.27
N LYS A 18 -36.87 4.13 35.14
CA LYS A 18 -38.25 3.63 35.28
C LYS A 18 -39.00 3.71 33.96
N LEU A 19 -39.28 2.55 33.39
CA LEU A 19 -39.97 2.39 32.12
C LEU A 19 -41.44 2.02 32.37
N MET A 20 -42.36 2.76 31.76
CA MET A 20 -43.81 2.50 31.85
C MET A 20 -44.35 1.99 30.52
N LEU A 21 -44.84 0.75 30.48
CA LEU A 21 -45.51 0.13 29.33
C LEU A 21 -47.03 0.24 29.50
N LYS A 22 -47.76 0.73 28.49
CA LYS A 22 -49.21 0.98 28.58
C LYS A 22 -50.05 0.10 27.66
N ASP A 23 -51.33 -0.05 27.99
CA ASP A 23 -52.32 -0.83 27.24
C ASP A 23 -52.62 -0.29 25.83
N ASP A 24 -52.34 0.99 25.58
CA ASP A 24 -52.34 1.62 24.25
C ASP A 24 -51.07 1.33 23.42
N MET A 25 -50.23 0.40 23.88
CA MET A 25 -48.97 -0.03 23.29
C MET A 25 -47.85 1.02 23.34
N THR A 26 -48.04 2.16 24.00
CA THR A 26 -46.99 3.18 24.19
C THR A 26 -46.06 2.83 25.34
N ALA A 27 -44.84 3.38 25.28
CA ALA A 27 -43.84 3.25 26.34
C ALA A 27 -43.28 4.62 26.70
N MET A 28 -42.99 4.85 27.97
CA MET A 28 -42.52 6.15 28.47
C MET A 28 -41.41 5.98 29.50
N ILE A 29 -40.46 6.91 29.52
CA ILE A 29 -39.46 7.11 30.59
C ILE A 29 -39.58 8.57 31.04
N ASP A 30 -39.57 8.83 32.35
CA ASP A 30 -39.63 10.18 32.94
C ASP A 30 -40.73 11.11 32.38
N ARG A 31 -41.85 10.51 31.97
CA ARG A 31 -43.04 11.15 31.35
C ARG A 31 -42.89 11.60 29.89
N GLU A 32 -41.80 11.26 29.23
CA GLU A 32 -41.65 11.41 27.78
C GLU A 32 -42.02 10.12 27.05
N VAL A 33 -42.75 10.25 25.93
CA VAL A 33 -43.15 9.11 25.10
C VAL A 33 -41.98 8.67 24.23
N LEU A 34 -41.63 7.40 24.32
CA LEU A 34 -40.53 6.82 23.57
C LEU A 34 -40.97 6.43 22.15
N ALA A 35 -40.15 6.77 21.17
CA ALA A 35 -40.27 6.22 19.82
C ALA A 35 -39.67 4.81 19.79
N LEU A 36 -40.41 3.82 19.29
CA LEU A 36 -39.99 2.42 19.23
C LEU A 36 -39.62 2.00 17.80
N PRO A 37 -38.65 1.08 17.60
CA PRO A 37 -37.87 0.39 18.64
C PRO A 37 -36.82 1.29 19.30
N LEU A 38 -36.59 1.09 20.59
CA LEU A 38 -35.61 1.85 21.37
C LEU A 38 -34.61 0.89 22.03
N GLN A 39 -33.33 1.21 21.89
CA GLN A 39 -32.25 0.62 22.69
C GLN A 39 -31.65 1.70 23.59
N PHE A 40 -31.71 1.49 24.90
CA PHE A 40 -31.27 2.47 25.88
C PHE A 40 -30.86 1.78 27.19
N ALA A 41 -29.71 2.18 27.75
CA ALA A 41 -29.22 1.75 29.06
C ALA A 41 -29.28 0.22 29.31
N GLY A 42 -28.79 -0.60 28.37
CA GLY A 42 -28.77 -2.07 28.52
C GLY A 42 -30.11 -2.76 28.22
N MET A 43 -31.15 -1.98 27.92
CA MET A 43 -32.46 -2.47 27.56
C MET A 43 -32.76 -2.28 26.07
N GLU A 44 -33.43 -3.26 25.49
CA GLU A 44 -34.00 -3.20 24.15
C GLU A 44 -35.52 -3.38 24.25
N LEU A 45 -36.27 -2.35 23.82
CA LEU A 45 -37.72 -2.37 23.79
C LEU A 45 -38.24 -2.36 22.35
N VAL A 46 -38.98 -3.40 22.00
CA VAL A 46 -39.54 -3.60 20.66
C VAL A 46 -41.05 -3.76 20.74
N ARG A 47 -41.76 -3.06 19.84
CA ARG A 47 -43.21 -3.22 19.64
C ARG A 47 -43.48 -4.17 18.47
N TYR A 48 -44.23 -5.22 18.74
CA TYR A 48 -44.73 -6.15 17.73
C TYR A 48 -46.20 -5.81 17.42
N GLY A 49 -46.39 -4.99 16.40
CA GLY A 49 -47.72 -4.54 15.95
C GLY A 49 -48.50 -3.81 17.05
N GLY A 50 -49.81 -4.05 17.13
CA GLY A 50 -50.68 -3.49 18.17
C GLY A 50 -50.97 -4.43 19.35
N VAL A 51 -50.21 -5.52 19.50
CA VAL A 51 -50.58 -6.62 20.41
C VAL A 51 -49.56 -6.88 21.53
N MET A 52 -48.26 -6.70 21.29
CA MET A 52 -47.23 -7.07 22.26
C MET A 52 -46.06 -6.08 22.30
N LEU A 53 -45.62 -5.74 23.52
CA LEU A 53 -44.34 -5.08 23.79
C LEU A 53 -43.39 -6.10 24.40
N GLN A 54 -42.16 -6.15 23.92
CA GLN A 54 -41.12 -7.03 24.45
C GLN A 54 -39.92 -6.21 24.88
N LEU A 55 -39.55 -6.38 26.15
CA LEU A 55 -38.37 -5.78 26.75
C LEU A 55 -37.33 -6.87 26.99
N LYS A 56 -36.14 -6.69 26.45
CA LYS A 56 -34.98 -7.53 26.72
C LYS A 56 -33.96 -6.72 27.50
N SER A 57 -33.44 -7.31 28.57
CA SER A 57 -32.35 -6.73 29.35
C SER A 57 -31.09 -7.56 29.21
N ASP A 58 -29.96 -6.86 29.16
CA ASP A 58 -28.61 -7.42 29.30
C ASP A 58 -28.37 -8.15 30.63
N LEU A 59 -29.14 -7.85 31.69
CA LEU A 59 -29.14 -8.58 32.97
C LEU A 59 -29.80 -9.96 32.89
N GLY A 60 -30.23 -10.40 31.70
CA GLY A 60 -30.65 -11.79 31.47
C GLY A 60 -32.10 -12.09 31.80
N TYR A 61 -32.98 -11.08 31.85
CA TYR A 61 -34.42 -11.28 31.90
C TYR A 61 -35.10 -10.78 30.62
N VAL A 62 -36.18 -11.45 30.26
CA VAL A 62 -37.04 -11.09 29.13
C VAL A 62 -38.46 -10.93 29.63
N LEU A 63 -39.07 -9.81 29.30
CA LEU A 63 -40.44 -9.50 29.67
C LEU A 63 -41.30 -9.31 28.42
N THR A 64 -42.47 -9.93 28.41
CA THR A 64 -43.50 -9.70 27.39
C THR A 64 -44.77 -9.13 28.03
N PHE A 65 -45.34 -8.12 27.39
CA PHE A 65 -46.53 -7.42 27.86
C PHE A 65 -47.59 -7.43 26.76
N THR A 66 -48.68 -8.18 27.00
CA THR A 66 -49.80 -8.39 26.08
C THR A 66 -51.11 -7.96 26.76
N PRO A 67 -51.37 -6.65 26.85
CA PRO A 67 -52.48 -6.10 27.65
C PRO A 67 -53.84 -6.58 27.14
N GLN A 68 -53.99 -6.77 25.84
CA GLN A 68 -55.25 -7.18 25.20
C GLN A 68 -55.71 -8.60 25.62
N SER A 69 -54.83 -9.44 26.16
CA SER A 69 -55.16 -10.77 26.69
C SER A 69 -54.97 -10.90 28.22
N ASN A 70 -54.71 -9.79 28.93
CA ASN A 70 -54.31 -9.78 30.35
C ASN A 70 -53.10 -10.68 30.66
N GLU A 71 -52.22 -10.86 29.69
CA GLU A 71 -51.09 -11.78 29.81
C GLU A 71 -49.78 -11.00 29.86
N PHE A 72 -48.93 -11.38 30.80
CA PHE A 72 -47.54 -11.01 30.80
C PHE A 72 -46.68 -12.20 31.23
N THR A 73 -45.48 -12.29 30.68
CA THR A 73 -44.50 -13.31 31.11
C THR A 73 -43.18 -12.64 31.44
N ILE A 74 -42.54 -13.14 32.50
CA ILE A 74 -41.20 -12.75 32.92
C ILE A 74 -40.37 -14.02 32.94
N THR A 75 -39.37 -14.07 32.07
CA THR A 75 -38.45 -15.20 31.98
C THR A 75 -37.09 -14.76 32.50
N LEU A 76 -36.59 -15.43 33.53
CA LEU A 76 -35.25 -15.23 34.08
C LEU A 76 -34.33 -16.33 33.52
N LEU A 77 -33.21 -15.94 32.88
CA LEU A 77 -32.20 -16.90 32.42
C LEU A 77 -31.31 -17.33 33.60
N SER A 78 -30.97 -18.61 33.71
CA SER A 78 -30.37 -19.25 34.92
C SER A 78 -29.13 -18.57 35.52
N SER A 79 -28.39 -17.73 34.79
CA SER A 79 -27.24 -16.97 35.32
C SER A 79 -27.62 -15.74 36.16
N ALA A 80 -28.88 -15.28 36.09
CA ALA A 80 -29.41 -14.14 36.86
C ALA A 80 -30.30 -14.58 38.05
N ALA A 81 -30.60 -15.87 38.18
CA ALA A 81 -31.42 -16.44 39.27
C ALA A 81 -30.64 -16.67 40.58
N SER A 82 -29.37 -16.24 40.67
CA SER A 82 -28.59 -16.27 41.91
C SER A 82 -28.91 -15.12 42.87
N GLY A 83 -29.73 -14.15 42.44
CA GLY A 83 -30.29 -13.10 43.29
C GLY A 83 -31.66 -13.50 43.83
N HIS A 84 -31.91 -13.24 45.12
CA HIS A 84 -33.21 -13.48 45.74
C HIS A 84 -34.31 -12.69 45.02
N THR A 85 -35.24 -13.39 44.38
CA THR A 85 -36.49 -12.79 43.90
C THR A 85 -37.39 -12.50 45.10
N PHE A 86 -38.19 -11.44 45.02
CA PHE A 86 -39.17 -11.09 46.04
C PHE A 86 -40.35 -10.41 45.35
N GLY A 87 -41.53 -10.99 45.46
CA GLY A 87 -42.74 -10.45 44.84
C GLY A 87 -43.91 -11.43 44.93
N LEU A 88 -45.04 -11.08 44.29
CA LEU A 88 -46.20 -11.98 44.18
C LEU A 88 -45.89 -13.31 43.50
N CYS A 89 -44.78 -13.35 42.76
CA CYS A 89 -44.25 -14.54 42.11
C CYS A 89 -43.27 -15.33 42.99
N ASP A 90 -43.21 -15.12 44.32
CA ASP A 90 -42.19 -15.79 45.14
C ASP A 90 -42.55 -16.19 46.59
N THR A 91 -42.79 -17.48 46.79
CA THR A 91 -41.99 -18.39 47.63
C THR A 91 -42.60 -19.80 47.51
N PRO A 92 -41.80 -20.88 47.43
CA PRO A 92 -42.30 -22.25 47.34
C PRO A 92 -42.90 -22.67 48.69
N THR A 93 -44.22 -22.83 48.78
CA THR A 93 -44.88 -23.30 50.00
C THR A 93 -44.55 -24.76 50.29
N GLU A 94 -44.07 -25.05 51.50
CA GLU A 94 -43.83 -26.40 52.03
C GLU A 94 -45.12 -27.05 52.58
N GLY A 95 -45.28 -28.33 52.25
CA GLY A 95 -46.40 -29.21 52.56
C GLY A 95 -46.03 -30.59 51.99
N CYS A 96 -46.61 -31.68 52.49
CA CYS A 96 -46.33 -32.99 51.89
C CYS A 96 -46.97 -33.06 50.50
N PHE A 97 -46.20 -32.76 49.46
CA PHE A 97 -46.66 -32.83 48.08
C PHE A 97 -46.30 -34.16 47.44
N CYS A 98 -47.25 -34.66 46.66
CA CYS A 98 -47.05 -35.80 45.79
C CYS A 98 -46.23 -35.37 44.58
N THR A 99 -45.06 -35.98 44.36
CA THR A 99 -44.21 -35.66 43.20
C THR A 99 -44.92 -36.03 41.89
N GLY A 100 -44.79 -35.17 40.87
CA GLY A 100 -45.25 -35.44 39.51
C GLY A 100 -46.77 -35.40 39.32
N GLY A 101 -47.41 -34.24 39.52
CA GLY A 101 -48.80 -33.99 39.08
C GLY A 101 -49.91 -34.81 39.77
N LYS A 102 -49.59 -35.49 40.88
CA LYS A 102 -50.52 -36.35 41.65
C LYS A 102 -51.15 -35.57 42.82
N VAL A 103 -52.35 -35.98 43.24
CA VAL A 103 -53.10 -35.44 44.39
C VAL A 103 -53.12 -36.42 45.55
N LEU A 104 -53.08 -35.89 46.77
CA LEU A 104 -53.12 -36.66 48.01
C LEU A 104 -54.57 -37.09 48.31
N HIS A 105 -54.88 -38.38 48.21
CA HIS A 105 -56.18 -38.94 48.58
C HIS A 105 -55.99 -40.05 49.63
N ARG A 106 -56.59 -39.88 50.82
CA ARG A 106 -56.50 -40.83 51.97
C ARG A 106 -55.07 -41.23 52.37
N GLY A 107 -54.13 -40.29 52.33
CA GLY A 107 -52.74 -40.50 52.75
C GLY A 107 -51.82 -41.15 51.71
N GLN A 108 -52.30 -41.38 50.48
CA GLN A 108 -51.50 -41.83 49.35
C GLN A 108 -51.60 -40.87 48.16
N CYS A 109 -50.54 -40.81 47.38
CA CYS A 109 -50.44 -39.96 46.19
C CYS A 109 -51.03 -40.66 44.97
N VAL A 110 -52.25 -40.28 44.59
CA VAL A 110 -52.97 -40.82 43.42
C VAL A 110 -53.06 -39.76 42.32
N SER A 111 -53.25 -40.15 41.05
CA SER A 111 -53.39 -39.16 39.98
C SER A 111 -54.74 -38.43 40.06
N PRO A 112 -54.85 -37.18 39.55
CA PRO A 112 -56.10 -36.41 39.58
C PRO A 112 -57.27 -37.13 38.92
N GLU A 113 -56.99 -38.01 37.95
CA GLU A 113 -58.02 -38.76 37.23
C GLU A 113 -58.62 -39.92 38.04
N ALA A 114 -57.92 -40.44 39.06
CA ALA A 114 -58.35 -41.62 39.82
C ALA A 114 -59.57 -41.37 40.73
N CYS A 115 -59.92 -40.11 40.98
CA CYS A 115 -61.06 -39.77 41.86
C CYS A 115 -62.43 -39.82 41.15
N GLY A 116 -62.48 -39.98 39.82
CA GLY A 116 -63.73 -39.91 39.03
C GLY A 116 -63.98 -41.08 38.05
N GLN A 117 -63.30 -42.21 38.21
CA GLN A 117 -63.37 -43.35 37.28
C GLN A 117 -64.30 -44.47 37.79
N CYS A 118 -65.14 -45.03 36.92
CA CYS A 118 -65.90 -46.26 37.15
C CYS A 118 -65.08 -47.49 36.74
N VAL A 119 -65.32 -48.65 37.33
CA VAL A 119 -64.66 -49.92 36.93
C VAL A 119 -65.73 -50.91 36.49
N ASP A 120 -65.62 -51.44 35.27
CA ASP A 120 -66.57 -52.43 34.75
C ASP A 120 -66.35 -53.84 35.35
N GLN A 121 -67.22 -54.79 35.01
CA GLN A 121 -67.18 -56.16 35.55
C GLN A 121 -65.91 -56.94 35.16
N GLN A 122 -65.19 -56.48 34.13
CA GLN A 122 -63.97 -57.10 33.63
C GLN A 122 -62.72 -56.40 34.21
N GLY A 123 -62.90 -55.38 35.04
CA GLY A 123 -61.84 -54.64 35.70
C GLY A 123 -61.30 -53.45 34.88
N HIS A 124 -61.93 -53.09 33.76
CA HIS A 124 -61.51 -51.92 32.98
C HIS A 124 -62.02 -50.62 33.60
N THR A 125 -61.16 -49.60 33.61
CA THR A 125 -61.45 -48.28 34.18
C THR A 125 -61.99 -47.36 33.09
N HIS A 126 -63.15 -46.76 33.35
CA HIS A 126 -63.85 -45.83 32.46
C HIS A 126 -63.97 -44.46 33.14
N LYS A 127 -63.68 -43.38 32.42
CA LYS A 127 -63.71 -42.00 32.93
C LYS A 127 -65.15 -41.49 33.05
N HIS A 128 -65.36 -40.44 33.84
CA HIS A 128 -66.67 -39.78 33.95
C HIS A 128 -67.22 -39.36 32.58
N LEU A 129 -68.49 -39.69 32.32
CA LEU A 129 -69.24 -39.57 31.05
C LEU A 129 -68.72 -40.43 29.87
N GLU A 130 -67.73 -41.30 30.10
CA GLU A 130 -67.30 -42.26 29.09
C GLU A 130 -68.37 -43.34 28.89
N GLY A 131 -68.70 -43.60 27.62
CA GLY A 131 -69.61 -44.67 27.24
C GLY A 131 -68.89 -45.78 26.48
N TRP A 132 -69.22 -47.04 26.78
CA TRP A 132 -68.60 -48.21 26.16
C TRP A 132 -69.61 -49.33 25.90
N ILE A 133 -69.23 -50.26 25.03
CA ILE A 133 -70.00 -51.47 24.74
C ILE A 133 -69.29 -52.64 25.44
N PRO A 134 -69.96 -53.35 26.36
CA PRO A 134 -69.34 -54.50 27.05
C PRO A 134 -68.99 -55.62 26.07
N GLU A 135 -67.81 -56.23 26.21
CA GLU A 135 -67.41 -57.37 25.38
C GLU A 135 -68.32 -58.60 25.60
N ASP A 136 -68.82 -58.78 26.82
CA ASP A 136 -69.74 -59.87 27.16
C ASP A 136 -71.10 -59.71 26.49
N ASN A 137 -71.50 -58.47 26.17
CA ASN A 137 -72.77 -58.18 25.53
C ASN A 137 -72.68 -56.98 24.58
N PRO A 138 -72.35 -57.23 23.29
CA PRO A 138 -72.18 -56.18 22.29
C PRO A 138 -73.49 -55.45 21.90
N CYS A 139 -74.61 -55.85 22.50
CA CYS A 139 -75.93 -55.23 22.31
C CYS A 139 -76.29 -54.22 23.41
N LEU A 140 -75.40 -53.94 24.36
CA LEU A 140 -75.58 -52.90 25.39
C LEU A 140 -74.59 -51.73 25.18
N ILE A 141 -74.98 -50.53 25.59
CA ILE A 141 -74.13 -49.35 25.68
C ILE A 141 -74.20 -48.84 27.12
N CYS A 142 -73.07 -48.91 27.82
CA CYS A 142 -72.88 -48.47 29.20
C CYS A 142 -72.26 -47.07 29.25
N MET A 143 -72.48 -46.31 30.34
CA MET A 143 -71.82 -45.04 30.62
C MET A 143 -71.43 -44.89 32.09
N CYS A 144 -70.30 -44.24 32.36
CA CYS A 144 -69.83 -43.90 33.69
C CYS A 144 -70.38 -42.55 34.13
N LEU A 145 -71.06 -42.51 35.27
CA LEU A 145 -71.68 -41.34 35.86
C LEU A 145 -70.90 -40.90 37.11
N ASP A 146 -71.29 -39.75 37.68
CA ASP A 146 -70.72 -39.25 38.93
C ASP A 146 -70.73 -40.29 40.05
N GLN A 147 -69.76 -40.22 40.96
CA GLN A 147 -69.61 -41.16 42.10
C GLN A 147 -69.33 -42.62 41.70
N GLN A 148 -68.73 -42.86 40.53
CA GLN A 148 -68.35 -44.19 40.03
C GLN A 148 -69.53 -45.11 39.67
N HIS A 149 -70.69 -44.55 39.31
CA HIS A 149 -71.89 -45.32 38.96
C HIS A 149 -71.96 -45.67 37.46
N ILE A 150 -72.29 -46.92 37.10
CA ILE A 150 -72.38 -47.39 35.70
C ILE A 150 -73.84 -47.63 35.30
N ASN A 151 -74.29 -47.07 34.17
CA ASN A 151 -75.64 -47.28 33.63
C ASN A 151 -75.61 -47.78 32.18
N CYS A 152 -76.34 -48.84 31.86
CA CYS A 152 -76.32 -49.50 30.54
C CYS A 152 -77.70 -49.57 29.87
N THR A 153 -77.76 -49.33 28.56
CA THR A 153 -78.98 -49.33 27.74
C THR A 153 -78.84 -50.22 26.50
N ALA A 154 -79.94 -50.77 25.98
CA ALA A 154 -79.91 -51.61 24.78
C ALA A 154 -79.66 -50.79 23.51
N ARG A 155 -78.78 -51.31 22.64
CA ARG A 155 -78.42 -50.69 21.37
C ARG A 155 -79.59 -50.80 20.37
N PRO A 156 -80.07 -49.69 19.77
CA PRO A 156 -81.10 -49.75 18.74
C PRO A 156 -80.51 -50.22 17.39
N CYS A 157 -81.04 -51.31 16.80
CA CYS A 157 -80.77 -51.67 15.40
C CYS A 157 -81.74 -50.89 14.50
N ASN A 158 -81.23 -50.06 13.58
CA ASN A 158 -82.02 -49.52 12.49
C ASN A 158 -82.21 -50.62 11.43
N ASP A 159 -83.44 -50.90 11.00
CA ASP A 159 -83.72 -51.84 9.90
C ASP A 159 -83.15 -51.30 8.58
N PHE A 160 -81.95 -51.73 8.21
CA PHE A 160 -81.32 -51.38 6.94
C PHE A 160 -81.85 -52.29 5.81
N LYS A 161 -82.40 -51.68 4.74
CA LYS A 161 -82.68 -52.40 3.49
C LYS A 161 -81.37 -52.81 2.82
N ALA A 162 -81.31 -54.04 2.29
CA ALA A 162 -80.13 -54.53 1.58
C ALA A 162 -79.78 -53.67 0.35
N PRO A 163 -78.48 -53.38 0.10
CA PRO A 163 -78.02 -52.57 -1.03
C PRO A 163 -78.19 -53.31 -2.36
N ALA A 164 -78.39 -52.57 -3.46
CA ALA A 164 -78.36 -53.12 -4.81
C ALA A 164 -76.92 -53.23 -5.30
N CYS A 165 -76.50 -54.41 -5.75
CA CYS A 165 -75.13 -54.66 -6.23
C CYS A 165 -74.93 -54.23 -7.69
N GLY A 166 -73.67 -53.92 -8.04
CA GLY A 166 -73.27 -53.49 -9.38
C GLY A 166 -73.24 -54.61 -10.43
N PRO A 167 -72.92 -54.30 -11.70
CA PRO A 167 -72.73 -55.32 -12.74
C PRO A 167 -71.62 -56.31 -12.34
N CYS A 168 -71.89 -57.60 -12.53
CA CYS A 168 -71.02 -58.72 -12.15
C CYS A 168 -70.83 -58.94 -10.62
N GLU A 169 -71.67 -58.33 -9.79
CA GLU A 169 -71.69 -58.55 -8.34
C GLU A 169 -72.98 -59.28 -7.89
N THR A 170 -72.86 -60.08 -6.82
CA THR A 170 -73.98 -60.80 -6.21
C THR A 170 -74.05 -60.48 -4.72
N LEU A 171 -75.25 -60.18 -4.22
CA LEU A 171 -75.48 -59.89 -2.80
C LEU A 171 -75.29 -61.15 -1.94
N LYS A 172 -74.47 -61.05 -0.89
CA LYS A 172 -74.31 -62.08 0.14
C LYS A 172 -74.52 -61.49 1.54
N GLU A 173 -75.11 -62.30 2.40
CA GLU A 173 -75.23 -61.99 3.81
C GLU A 173 -73.92 -62.28 4.53
N LYS A 174 -73.43 -61.31 5.32
CA LYS A 174 -72.17 -61.41 6.04
C LYS A 174 -72.38 -62.23 7.31
N LYS A 175 -72.01 -63.52 7.28
CA LYS A 175 -72.09 -64.41 8.45
C LYS A 175 -71.07 -63.97 9.51
N GLY A 176 -71.50 -63.17 10.49
CA GLY A 176 -70.62 -62.79 11.61
C GLY A 176 -71.15 -61.78 12.64
N SER A 177 -72.18 -60.99 12.35
CA SER A 177 -72.73 -60.05 13.33
C SER A 177 -73.75 -60.74 14.25
N LYS A 178 -73.45 -60.80 15.55
CA LYS A 178 -74.36 -61.39 16.57
C LYS A 178 -75.48 -60.45 17.02
N CYS A 179 -75.54 -59.19 16.55
CA CYS A 179 -76.53 -58.21 17.04
C CYS A 179 -77.46 -57.62 15.95
N CYS A 180 -76.98 -57.33 14.72
CA CYS A 180 -77.86 -56.90 13.60
C CYS A 180 -77.37 -57.49 12.25
N PRO A 181 -78.24 -57.85 11.28
CA PRO A 181 -77.83 -58.44 10.00
C PRO A 181 -77.08 -57.44 9.10
N GLU A 182 -76.01 -57.88 8.44
CA GLU A 182 -75.20 -57.08 7.51
C GLU A 182 -75.10 -57.78 6.14
N TYR A 183 -75.19 -57.02 5.04
CA TYR A 183 -75.09 -57.53 3.65
C TYR A 183 -73.88 -56.94 2.93
N GLU A 184 -73.23 -57.72 2.08
CA GLU A 184 -72.11 -57.30 1.22
C GLU A 184 -72.27 -57.82 -0.22
N CYS A 185 -71.88 -57.02 -1.21
CA CYS A 185 -71.85 -57.43 -2.61
C CYS A 185 -70.50 -58.07 -2.93
N VAL A 186 -70.51 -59.27 -3.53
CA VAL A 186 -69.29 -60.00 -3.90
C VAL A 186 -69.22 -60.24 -5.41
N CYS A 187 -68.02 -60.16 -5.96
CA CYS A 187 -67.77 -60.40 -7.38
C CYS A 187 -68.03 -61.85 -7.82
N ASP A 188 -68.75 -62.01 -8.92
CA ASP A 188 -68.94 -63.29 -9.62
C ASP A 188 -68.54 -63.15 -11.10
N LEU A 189 -67.26 -63.42 -11.37
CA LEU A 189 -66.66 -63.32 -12.70
C LEU A 189 -67.22 -64.35 -13.71
N GLY A 190 -67.92 -65.39 -13.25
CA GLY A 190 -68.52 -66.41 -14.13
C GLY A 190 -69.75 -65.93 -14.90
N LYS A 191 -70.34 -64.79 -14.51
CA LYS A 191 -71.47 -64.13 -15.20
C LYS A 191 -71.06 -62.86 -15.96
N CYS A 192 -69.74 -62.60 -16.06
CA CYS A 192 -69.23 -61.36 -16.60
C CYS A 192 -68.63 -61.58 -17.99
N ASP A 193 -69.03 -60.75 -18.96
CA ASP A 193 -68.39 -60.70 -20.28
C ASP A 193 -67.08 -59.92 -20.17
N LEU A 194 -65.95 -60.62 -20.22
CA LEU A 194 -64.62 -60.03 -20.05
C LEU A 194 -64.12 -59.43 -21.38
N PRO A 195 -63.71 -58.14 -21.40
CA PRO A 195 -63.14 -57.51 -22.59
C PRO A 195 -61.69 -57.97 -22.86
N GLU A 196 -61.32 -58.06 -24.13
CA GLU A 196 -59.94 -58.35 -24.56
C GLU A 196 -58.97 -57.18 -24.23
N VAL A 197 -57.73 -57.51 -23.87
CA VAL A 197 -56.70 -56.52 -23.50
C VAL A 197 -56.21 -55.78 -24.76
N PRO A 198 -56.26 -54.43 -24.80
CA PRO A 198 -55.83 -53.66 -25.97
C PRO A 198 -54.31 -53.66 -26.14
N LEU A 199 -53.84 -53.82 -27.39
CA LEU A 199 -52.44 -53.58 -27.76
C LEU A 199 -52.14 -52.07 -27.77
N CYS A 200 -51.23 -51.63 -26.90
CA CYS A 200 -50.87 -50.23 -26.76
C CYS A 200 -49.67 -49.86 -27.67
N PRO A 201 -49.78 -48.81 -28.51
CA PRO A 201 -48.67 -48.32 -29.34
C PRO A 201 -47.66 -47.46 -28.56
N ASN A 202 -46.46 -47.28 -29.12
CA ASN A 202 -45.41 -46.35 -28.63
C ASN A 202 -44.89 -46.61 -27.20
N GLY A 203 -44.66 -47.88 -26.82
CA GLY A 203 -44.06 -48.24 -25.53
C GLY A 203 -44.96 -47.99 -24.32
N GLN A 204 -46.25 -47.73 -24.53
CA GLN A 204 -47.24 -47.60 -23.47
C GLN A 204 -47.67 -48.99 -22.99
N THR A 205 -47.97 -49.12 -21.70
CA THR A 205 -48.39 -50.39 -21.09
C THR A 205 -49.88 -50.32 -20.72
N ALA A 206 -50.62 -51.40 -20.97
CA ALA A 206 -52.02 -51.49 -20.59
C ALA A 206 -52.15 -51.61 -19.06
N VAL A 207 -52.88 -50.69 -18.43
CA VAL A 207 -53.19 -50.71 -16.99
C VAL A 207 -54.70 -50.74 -16.76
N LEU A 208 -55.11 -51.21 -15.60
CA LEU A 208 -56.51 -51.23 -15.19
C LEU A 208 -56.99 -49.81 -14.90
N LYS A 209 -58.02 -49.35 -15.60
CA LYS A 209 -58.66 -48.05 -15.43
C LYS A 209 -59.54 -47.98 -14.18
N ASN A 210 -60.13 -49.11 -13.78
CA ASN A 210 -61.03 -49.22 -12.63
C ASN A 210 -60.53 -50.26 -11.61
N PRO A 211 -59.50 -49.93 -10.80
CA PRO A 211 -59.09 -50.76 -9.68
C PRO A 211 -60.22 -50.87 -8.65
N GLY A 212 -60.60 -52.10 -8.29
CA GLY A 212 -61.61 -52.36 -7.26
C GLY A 212 -63.04 -52.60 -7.77
N GLU A 213 -63.29 -52.46 -9.08
CA GLU A 213 -64.56 -52.86 -9.69
C GLU A 213 -64.50 -54.26 -10.31
N CYS A 214 -65.67 -54.89 -10.44
CA CYS A 214 -65.75 -56.29 -10.82
C CYS A 214 -65.43 -56.60 -12.28
N GLN A 215 -65.82 -55.72 -13.20
CA GLN A 215 -65.57 -55.88 -14.64
C GLN A 215 -64.32 -55.07 -15.04
N PRO A 216 -63.26 -55.70 -15.57
CA PRO A 216 -62.01 -55.00 -15.85
C PRO A 216 -62.13 -54.07 -17.07
N ALA A 217 -61.73 -52.81 -16.93
CA ALA A 217 -61.57 -51.86 -18.02
C ALA A 217 -60.10 -51.46 -18.15
N TYR A 218 -59.54 -51.51 -19.36
CA TYR A 218 -58.13 -51.22 -19.63
C TYR A 218 -57.94 -49.81 -20.20
N GLN A 219 -56.81 -49.18 -19.88
CA GLN A 219 -56.33 -47.95 -20.52
C GLN A 219 -54.82 -48.04 -20.77
N CYS A 220 -54.34 -47.45 -21.87
CA CYS A 220 -52.91 -47.35 -22.15
C CYS A 220 -52.31 -46.15 -21.42
N VAL A 221 -51.27 -46.36 -20.63
CA VAL A 221 -50.52 -45.27 -19.98
C VAL A 221 -49.03 -45.41 -20.24
N CYS A 222 -48.35 -44.27 -20.35
CA CYS A 222 -46.90 -44.22 -20.51
C CYS A 222 -46.23 -44.37 -19.14
N LYS A 223 -45.51 -45.48 -18.92
CA LYS A 223 -44.67 -45.68 -17.73
C LYS A 223 -43.22 -45.32 -18.05
N LYS A 224 -42.82 -44.07 -17.77
CA LYS A 224 -41.45 -43.58 -18.04
C LYS A 224 -40.34 -44.32 -17.29
N GLU A 225 -40.69 -45.01 -16.21
CA GLU A 225 -39.77 -45.76 -15.34
C GLU A 225 -39.26 -47.05 -15.99
N GLU A 226 -40.01 -47.60 -16.95
CA GLU A 226 -39.66 -48.81 -17.72
C GLU A 226 -38.96 -48.45 -19.05
N CYS A 227 -38.78 -47.16 -19.37
CA CYS A 227 -37.97 -46.73 -20.50
C CYS A 227 -36.52 -47.18 -20.29
N SER A 228 -35.89 -47.73 -21.34
CA SER A 228 -34.53 -48.27 -21.26
C SER A 228 -33.54 -47.18 -20.81
N LEU A 229 -33.00 -47.30 -19.59
CA LEU A 229 -31.93 -46.45 -19.03
C LEU A 229 -30.58 -46.78 -19.66
N GLN A 230 -30.50 -46.84 -21.00
CA GLN A 230 -29.21 -46.92 -21.66
C GLN A 230 -28.47 -45.59 -21.47
N ALA A 231 -27.20 -45.67 -21.07
CA ALA A 231 -26.34 -44.51 -21.00
C ALA A 231 -26.35 -43.82 -22.37
N PRO A 232 -26.57 -42.49 -22.43
CA PRO A 232 -26.57 -41.78 -23.69
C PRO A 232 -25.24 -42.00 -24.42
N PRO A 233 -25.25 -42.12 -25.76
CA PRO A 233 -24.03 -42.36 -26.53
C PRO A 233 -23.03 -41.21 -26.33
N GLU A 234 -21.74 -41.55 -26.20
CA GLU A 234 -20.67 -40.55 -26.21
C GLU A 234 -20.61 -39.90 -27.60
N CYS A 235 -21.13 -38.68 -27.71
CA CYS A 235 -20.95 -37.85 -28.89
C CYS A 235 -19.49 -37.37 -28.95
N SER A 236 -18.93 -37.28 -30.15
CA SER A 236 -17.63 -36.63 -30.38
C SER A 236 -17.65 -35.16 -29.93
N ALA A 237 -16.50 -34.59 -29.56
CA ALA A 237 -16.41 -33.25 -28.96
C ALA A 237 -17.07 -32.09 -29.76
N HIS A 238 -17.27 -32.26 -31.08
CA HIS A 238 -17.91 -31.30 -31.99
C HIS A 238 -19.40 -31.59 -32.24
N ARG A 239 -20.00 -32.51 -31.48
CA ARG A 239 -21.42 -32.87 -31.54
C ARG A 239 -22.00 -32.82 -30.14
N GLN A 240 -23.16 -32.19 -30.00
CA GLN A 240 -23.88 -32.17 -28.73
C GLN A 240 -25.03 -33.18 -28.80
N LEU A 241 -25.19 -33.91 -27.70
CA LEU A 241 -26.32 -34.79 -27.48
C LEU A 241 -27.62 -33.96 -27.46
N SER A 242 -28.47 -34.18 -28.46
CA SER A 242 -29.80 -33.59 -28.56
C SER A 242 -30.85 -34.64 -28.25
N VAL A 243 -31.94 -34.21 -27.61
CA VAL A 243 -33.03 -35.09 -27.19
C VAL A 243 -34.17 -34.97 -28.19
N LYS A 244 -34.42 -36.05 -28.93
CA LYS A 244 -35.56 -36.17 -29.83
C LYS A 244 -36.77 -36.63 -29.03
N LYS A 245 -37.67 -35.69 -28.73
CA LYS A 245 -38.89 -35.95 -27.96
C LYS A 245 -39.83 -36.88 -28.74
N THR A 246 -40.14 -38.05 -28.18
CA THR A 246 -41.20 -38.94 -28.68
C THR A 246 -42.43 -38.87 -27.78
N ALA A 247 -43.47 -39.66 -28.09
CA ALA A 247 -44.72 -39.66 -27.32
C ALA A 247 -44.62 -40.33 -25.93
N CYS A 248 -43.55 -41.10 -25.62
CA CYS A 248 -43.40 -41.75 -24.31
C CYS A 248 -41.94 -41.85 -23.80
N CYS A 249 -41.01 -42.42 -24.57
CA CYS A 249 -39.59 -42.53 -24.20
C CYS A 249 -38.71 -41.66 -25.13
N ASP A 250 -37.92 -40.75 -24.56
CA ASP A 250 -37.08 -39.84 -25.34
C ASP A 250 -35.90 -40.57 -26.00
N GLU A 251 -35.61 -40.27 -27.28
CA GLU A 251 -34.46 -40.83 -28.02
C GLU A 251 -33.33 -39.80 -28.10
N PHE A 252 -32.07 -40.26 -28.05
CA PHE A 252 -30.88 -39.40 -28.12
C PHE A 252 -30.28 -39.36 -29.52
N GLU A 253 -29.95 -38.17 -30.02
CA GLU A 253 -29.35 -37.94 -31.34
C GLU A 253 -28.21 -36.91 -31.24
N CYS A 254 -27.01 -37.24 -31.75
CA CYS A 254 -25.87 -36.31 -31.73
C CYS A 254 -25.95 -35.34 -32.92
N THR A 255 -26.33 -34.10 -32.67
CA THR A 255 -26.34 -33.02 -33.68
C THR A 255 -25.02 -32.24 -33.63
N CYS A 256 -24.50 -31.79 -34.79
CA CYS A 256 -23.31 -30.94 -34.81
C CYS A 256 -23.58 -29.68 -33.97
N ASN A 257 -22.75 -29.43 -32.96
CA ASN A 257 -22.76 -28.18 -32.21
C ASN A 257 -21.32 -27.67 -32.21
N CYS A 258 -21.07 -26.69 -33.04
CA CYS A 258 -19.76 -26.13 -33.22
C CYS A 258 -19.69 -24.73 -32.66
N GLN A 259 -18.79 -24.56 -31.70
CA GLN A 259 -18.18 -23.27 -31.40
C GLN A 259 -16.89 -23.18 -32.21
N ASN A 260 -16.86 -22.30 -33.21
CA ASN A 260 -15.61 -21.99 -33.90
C ASN A 260 -14.64 -21.39 -32.87
N SER A 261 -13.55 -22.10 -32.58
CA SER A 261 -12.54 -21.63 -31.66
C SER A 261 -11.65 -20.60 -32.35
N THR A 262 -11.98 -19.32 -32.19
CA THR A 262 -11.08 -18.23 -32.56
C THR A 262 -10.07 -18.01 -31.44
N HIS A 263 -9.14 -18.94 -31.28
CA HIS A 263 -8.01 -18.76 -30.36
C HIS A 263 -6.76 -18.43 -31.16
N THR A 264 -6.14 -17.32 -30.80
CA THR A 264 -4.85 -16.90 -31.33
C THR A 264 -3.77 -17.76 -30.73
N CYS A 265 -2.87 -18.28 -31.55
CA CYS A 265 -1.76 -19.09 -31.05
C CYS A 265 -0.85 -18.29 -30.13
N PRO A 266 -0.26 -18.93 -29.10
CA PRO A 266 0.76 -18.32 -28.27
C PRO A 266 1.93 -17.82 -29.11
N ILE A 267 2.62 -16.80 -28.61
CA ILE A 267 3.77 -16.19 -29.27
C ILE A 267 4.81 -17.27 -29.59
N GLY A 268 5.29 -17.30 -30.85
CA GLY A 268 6.21 -18.32 -31.35
C GLY A 268 5.55 -19.50 -32.06
N PHE A 269 4.22 -19.57 -32.13
CA PHE A 269 3.49 -20.62 -32.83
C PHE A 269 2.63 -20.06 -33.97
N VAL A 270 2.64 -20.75 -35.12
CA VAL A 270 1.79 -20.42 -36.26
C VAL A 270 0.44 -21.13 -36.17
N THR A 271 -0.62 -20.43 -36.56
CA THR A 271 -1.96 -20.99 -36.67
C THR A 271 -2.07 -21.88 -37.91
N SER A 272 -2.40 -23.15 -37.72
CA SER A 272 -2.84 -24.05 -38.80
C SER A 272 -4.28 -24.48 -38.55
N SER A 273 -5.16 -24.31 -39.53
CA SER A 273 -6.58 -24.64 -39.40
C SER A 273 -6.88 -25.96 -40.10
N PHE A 274 -7.62 -26.85 -39.45
CA PHE A 274 -8.23 -28.00 -40.11
C PHE A 274 -9.75 -27.92 -40.00
N THR A 275 -10.43 -28.28 -41.08
CA THR A 275 -11.90 -28.30 -41.14
C THR A 275 -12.37 -29.74 -41.08
N ASN A 276 -13.25 -30.05 -40.12
CA ASN A 276 -13.82 -31.38 -39.96
C ASN A 276 -15.12 -31.57 -40.78
N ASP A 277 -15.69 -32.78 -40.74
CA ASP A 277 -16.89 -33.21 -41.48
C ASP A 277 -18.18 -32.42 -41.14
N CYS A 278 -18.24 -31.72 -40.00
CA CYS A 278 -19.32 -30.78 -39.66
C CYS A 278 -19.06 -29.34 -40.17
N ASP A 279 -18.06 -29.13 -41.04
CA ASP A 279 -17.53 -27.83 -41.48
C ASP A 279 -16.96 -26.94 -40.36
N CYS A 280 -16.55 -27.55 -39.26
CA CYS A 280 -16.05 -26.82 -38.09
C CYS A 280 -14.52 -26.68 -38.19
N THR A 281 -14.06 -25.44 -38.13
CA THR A 281 -12.63 -25.09 -38.23
C THR A 281 -12.00 -25.07 -36.84
N GLU A 282 -11.00 -25.91 -36.62
CA GLU A 282 -10.23 -25.97 -35.38
C GLU A 282 -8.80 -25.50 -35.64
N ILE A 283 -8.32 -24.58 -34.79
CA ILE A 283 -6.99 -23.97 -34.92
C ILE A 283 -5.98 -24.78 -34.09
N GLN A 284 -4.99 -25.35 -34.76
CA GLN A 284 -3.85 -26.03 -34.15
C GLN A 284 -2.59 -25.17 -34.27
N CYS A 285 -1.90 -24.96 -33.16
CA CYS A 285 -0.69 -24.15 -33.08
C CYS A 285 0.54 -25.02 -33.32
N LYS A 286 1.31 -24.71 -34.38
CA LYS A 286 2.57 -25.39 -34.69
C LYS A 286 3.76 -24.49 -34.33
N PRO A 287 4.83 -25.02 -33.71
CA PRO A 287 6.01 -24.22 -33.38
C PRO A 287 6.62 -23.58 -34.63
N GLU A 288 6.86 -22.27 -34.58
CA GLU A 288 7.53 -21.54 -35.65
C GLU A 288 9.06 -21.58 -35.46
N LYS A 289 9.82 -21.30 -36.54
CA LYS A 289 11.29 -21.21 -36.50
C LYS A 289 11.77 -19.89 -35.90
N VAL A 290 11.45 -19.68 -34.64
CA VAL A 290 11.76 -18.44 -33.91
C VAL A 290 12.13 -18.73 -32.46
N CYS A 291 12.90 -17.83 -31.86
CA CYS A 291 13.13 -17.80 -30.42
C CYS A 291 12.18 -16.78 -29.79
N VAL A 292 11.59 -17.13 -28.65
CA VAL A 292 10.74 -16.22 -27.88
C VAL A 292 11.46 -15.88 -26.59
N VAL A 293 11.84 -14.62 -26.43
CA VAL A 293 12.61 -14.14 -25.28
C VAL A 293 11.91 -12.93 -24.68
N SER A 294 11.50 -13.03 -23.41
CA SER A 294 10.76 -11.98 -22.68
C SER A 294 9.53 -11.44 -23.43
N GLY A 295 8.83 -12.27 -24.20
CA GLY A 295 7.63 -11.90 -24.97
C GLY A 295 7.90 -11.32 -26.36
N THR A 296 9.16 -11.20 -26.79
CA THR A 296 9.53 -10.74 -28.14
C THR A 296 9.94 -11.92 -29.03
N VAL A 297 9.53 -11.90 -30.29
CA VAL A 297 9.83 -12.94 -31.29
C VAL A 297 11.08 -12.54 -32.08
N HIS A 298 12.07 -13.43 -32.09
CA HIS A 298 13.33 -13.26 -32.82
C HIS A 298 13.48 -14.37 -33.87
N PRO A 299 13.64 -14.03 -35.16
CA PRO A 299 13.92 -15.04 -36.19
C PRO A 299 15.29 -15.68 -35.96
N VAL A 300 15.45 -16.94 -36.38
CA VAL A 300 16.72 -17.66 -36.26
C VAL A 300 17.83 -16.91 -37.01
N GLY A 301 18.99 -16.76 -36.37
CA GLY A 301 20.13 -15.98 -36.87
C GLY A 301 20.12 -14.49 -36.50
N SER A 302 19.06 -13.97 -35.88
CA SER A 302 19.06 -12.60 -35.36
C SER A 302 19.91 -12.45 -34.10
N GLU A 303 20.51 -11.27 -33.95
CA GLU A 303 21.28 -10.86 -32.77
C GLU A 303 20.61 -9.65 -32.10
N TRP A 304 20.56 -9.64 -30.77
CA TRP A 304 20.04 -8.52 -29.99
C TRP A 304 20.73 -8.41 -28.63
N ASP A 305 20.60 -7.25 -28.00
CA ASP A 305 21.09 -7.00 -26.66
C ASP A 305 19.96 -7.22 -25.64
N GLN A 306 20.19 -8.11 -24.68
CA GLN A 306 19.28 -8.34 -23.56
C GLN A 306 19.97 -8.00 -22.24
N GLY A 307 19.82 -6.74 -21.83
CA GLY A 307 20.57 -6.18 -20.71
C GLY A 307 22.07 -6.13 -21.03
N CYS A 308 22.87 -6.91 -20.29
CA CYS A 308 24.33 -7.01 -20.41
C CYS A 308 24.78 -8.23 -21.23
N LYS A 309 23.90 -8.88 -21.98
CA LYS A 309 24.26 -10.07 -22.77
C LYS A 309 23.92 -9.84 -24.23
N LYS A 310 24.85 -10.22 -25.10
CA LYS A 310 24.56 -10.30 -26.52
C LYS A 310 23.97 -11.67 -26.81
N CYS A 311 22.73 -11.68 -27.26
CA CYS A 311 21.93 -12.86 -27.49
C CYS A 311 21.78 -13.12 -28.99
N THR A 312 21.84 -14.38 -29.38
CA THR A 312 21.59 -14.82 -30.75
C THR A 312 20.57 -15.94 -30.74
N CYS A 313 19.58 -15.88 -31.63
CA CYS A 313 18.62 -16.96 -31.80
C CYS A 313 19.27 -18.09 -32.60
N THR A 314 19.42 -19.27 -31.99
CA THR A 314 20.18 -20.39 -32.56
C THR A 314 19.29 -21.43 -33.23
N GLU A 315 19.90 -22.35 -33.98
CA GLU A 315 19.22 -23.52 -34.58
C GLU A 315 18.88 -24.62 -33.55
N LEU A 316 19.22 -24.43 -32.27
CA LEU A 316 18.95 -25.40 -31.21
C LEU A 316 17.50 -25.29 -30.77
N GLN A 317 16.81 -26.43 -30.65
CA GLN A 317 15.42 -26.49 -30.21
C GLN A 317 15.31 -26.91 -28.75
N ASP A 318 14.37 -26.28 -28.06
CA ASP A 318 13.95 -26.63 -26.72
C ASP A 318 13.19 -27.96 -26.72
N LYS A 319 13.49 -28.85 -25.78
CA LYS A 319 12.95 -30.22 -25.77
C LYS A 319 11.45 -30.28 -25.47
N ASP A 320 10.92 -29.30 -24.75
CA ASP A 320 9.54 -29.30 -24.29
C ASP A 320 8.65 -28.50 -25.23
N THR A 321 9.14 -27.37 -25.75
CA THR A 321 8.36 -26.45 -26.60
C THR A 321 8.63 -26.59 -28.09
N SER A 322 9.72 -27.27 -28.49
CA SER A 322 10.21 -27.34 -29.88
C SER A 322 10.49 -25.98 -30.55
N LEU A 323 10.46 -24.89 -29.78
CA LEU A 323 10.86 -23.56 -30.22
C LEU A 323 12.39 -23.43 -30.21
N HIS A 324 12.91 -22.49 -30.98
CA HIS A 324 14.35 -22.26 -31.04
C HIS A 324 14.82 -21.51 -29.80
N VAL A 325 16.04 -21.83 -29.34
CA VAL A 325 16.60 -21.31 -28.10
C VAL A 325 17.57 -20.18 -28.39
N ALA A 326 17.40 -19.07 -27.66
CA ALA A 326 18.35 -17.97 -27.67
C ALA A 326 19.56 -18.31 -26.80
N GLN A 327 20.76 -18.12 -27.34
CA GLN A 327 22.00 -18.21 -26.58
C GLN A 327 22.55 -16.83 -26.31
N CYS A 328 22.65 -16.48 -25.03
CA CYS A 328 23.13 -15.20 -24.57
C CYS A 328 24.53 -15.35 -23.98
N LYS A 329 25.51 -14.64 -24.56
CA LYS A 329 26.87 -14.57 -24.02
C LYS A 329 27.12 -13.17 -23.47
N PRO A 330 27.73 -13.04 -22.28
CA PRO A 330 28.18 -11.74 -21.80
C PRO A 330 29.26 -11.19 -22.76
N PRO A 331 29.32 -9.86 -22.98
CA PRO A 331 30.38 -9.25 -23.75
C PRO A 331 31.72 -9.44 -23.04
N ILE A 332 32.80 -9.51 -23.83
CA ILE A 332 34.15 -9.55 -23.30
C ILE A 332 34.53 -8.12 -22.92
N CYS A 333 34.63 -7.84 -21.61
CA CYS A 333 35.06 -6.53 -21.13
C CYS A 333 36.59 -6.42 -21.17
N ASP A 334 37.10 -5.33 -21.74
CA ASP A 334 38.54 -5.02 -21.69
C ASP A 334 38.91 -4.55 -20.28
N GLN A 335 39.71 -5.36 -19.58
CA GLN A 335 40.19 -5.07 -18.23
C GLN A 335 41.58 -4.43 -18.24
N ASN A 336 42.17 -4.19 -19.41
CA ASN A 336 43.48 -3.56 -19.52
C ASN A 336 43.34 -2.06 -19.29
N CYS A 337 43.56 -1.65 -18.05
CA CYS A 337 43.50 -0.25 -17.67
C CYS A 337 44.85 0.46 -17.94
N PRO A 338 44.82 1.76 -18.29
CA PRO A 338 46.02 2.56 -18.43
C PRO A 338 46.82 2.62 -17.12
N LEU A 339 48.14 2.81 -17.24
CA LEU A 339 49.06 2.89 -16.10
C LEU A 339 48.54 3.86 -15.03
N GLY A 340 48.51 3.42 -13.76
CA GLY A 340 48.02 4.21 -12.63
C GLY A 340 46.50 4.15 -12.39
N SER A 341 45.78 3.35 -13.17
CA SER A 341 44.35 3.10 -12.97
C SER A 341 44.03 1.62 -12.77
N THR A 342 42.89 1.32 -12.15
CA THR A 342 42.42 -0.04 -11.89
C THR A 342 40.98 -0.22 -12.35
N TYR A 343 40.66 -1.42 -12.82
CA TYR A 343 39.33 -1.77 -13.27
C TYR A 343 38.41 -2.01 -12.06
N ILE A 344 37.36 -1.21 -11.93
CA ILE A 344 36.35 -1.39 -10.88
C ILE A 344 35.04 -1.84 -11.53
N GLN A 345 34.57 -3.03 -11.15
CA GLN A 345 33.25 -3.53 -11.53
C GLN A 345 32.18 -2.85 -10.66
N THR A 346 31.27 -2.12 -11.30
CA THR A 346 30.08 -1.57 -10.65
C THR A 346 28.91 -2.55 -10.84
N ASN A 347 28.04 -2.67 -9.84
CA ASN A 347 26.86 -3.55 -9.94
C ASN A 347 25.79 -3.02 -10.91
N GLU A 348 25.92 -1.77 -11.37
CA GLU A 348 24.91 -1.07 -12.17
C GLU A 348 25.25 -1.02 -13.68
N GLU A 349 26.47 -1.38 -14.09
CA GLU A 349 26.91 -1.34 -15.49
C GLU A 349 27.51 -2.70 -15.94
N CYS A 350 27.37 -3.00 -17.24
CA CYS A 350 27.73 -4.30 -17.82
C CYS A 350 29.24 -4.57 -17.83
N CYS A 351 30.03 -3.58 -18.22
CA CYS A 351 31.47 -3.57 -18.04
C CYS A 351 31.81 -2.48 -17.02
N GLY A 352 32.72 -2.80 -16.11
CA GLY A 352 33.31 -1.87 -15.17
C GLY A 352 34.14 -0.78 -15.87
N LYS A 353 34.54 0.22 -15.09
CA LYS A 353 35.29 1.38 -15.57
C LYS A 353 36.67 1.41 -14.95
N CYS A 354 37.68 1.82 -15.73
CA CYS A 354 39.01 2.10 -15.21
C CYS A 354 38.96 3.39 -14.40
N THR A 355 39.36 3.32 -13.13
CA THR A 355 39.41 4.48 -12.23
C THR A 355 40.86 4.77 -11.84
N PRO A 356 41.29 6.04 -11.86
CA PRO A 356 42.65 6.40 -11.50
C PRO A 356 42.85 6.23 -9.98
N ILE A 357 43.94 5.56 -9.60
CA ILE A 357 44.31 5.27 -8.20
C ILE A 357 45.69 5.81 -7.82
N SER A 358 46.52 6.15 -8.80
CA SER A 358 47.89 6.62 -8.61
C SER A 358 48.24 7.69 -9.65
N CYS A 359 49.10 8.64 -9.28
CA CYS A 359 49.65 9.59 -10.22
C CYS A 359 50.76 8.93 -11.05
N VAL A 360 50.85 9.28 -12.33
CA VAL A 360 51.93 8.84 -13.21
C VAL A 360 52.90 10.00 -13.40
N GLU A 361 54.10 9.87 -12.86
CA GLU A 361 55.18 10.82 -13.06
C GLU A 361 55.94 10.45 -14.35
N THR A 362 55.79 11.26 -15.40
CA THR A 362 56.57 11.14 -16.64
C THR A 362 57.77 12.08 -16.59
N GLU A 363 58.97 11.56 -16.85
CA GLU A 363 60.17 12.39 -16.98
C GLU A 363 60.10 13.20 -18.30
N GLY A 364 59.74 14.48 -18.19
CA GLY A 364 59.94 15.49 -19.23
C GLY A 364 58.79 15.66 -20.24
N GLU A 365 58.49 16.92 -20.55
CA GLU A 365 57.61 17.33 -21.64
C GLU A 365 58.23 16.96 -23.00
N VAL A 366 57.79 15.86 -23.61
CA VAL A 366 57.84 15.72 -25.07
C VAL A 366 56.50 15.14 -25.52
N LYS A 367 55.74 15.96 -26.25
CA LYS A 367 54.55 15.55 -27.00
C LYS A 367 54.91 14.34 -27.88
N GLU A 368 54.04 13.33 -27.83
CA GLU A 368 53.99 12.17 -28.74
C GLU A 368 55.01 11.03 -28.51
N LYS A 369 54.88 10.30 -27.39
CA LYS A 369 55.22 8.86 -27.32
C LYS A 369 54.21 8.10 -26.46
N PRO A 370 53.97 6.79 -26.71
CA PRO A 370 53.05 5.99 -25.90
C PRO A 370 53.62 5.81 -24.49
N LEU A 371 52.79 6.03 -23.47
CA LEU A 371 53.12 5.87 -22.07
C LEU A 371 53.38 4.40 -21.73
N THR A 372 54.63 3.96 -21.73
CA THR A 372 55.01 2.65 -21.17
C THR A 372 56.01 2.73 -20.02
N GLU A 373 56.58 3.91 -19.72
CA GLU A 373 57.44 4.12 -18.55
C GLU A 373 57.10 5.44 -17.86
N GLY A 374 56.37 5.35 -16.75
CA GLY A 374 56.10 6.46 -15.84
C GLY A 374 56.10 5.93 -14.41
N LYS A 375 56.75 6.65 -13.50
CA LYS A 375 56.87 6.22 -12.10
C LYS A 375 55.53 6.42 -11.39
N LEU A 376 54.98 5.34 -10.85
CA LEU A 376 53.72 5.39 -10.10
C LEU A 376 53.94 5.99 -8.71
N ARG A 377 53.10 6.97 -8.37
CA ARG A 377 53.10 7.67 -7.08
C ARG A 377 51.75 7.50 -6.41
N HIS A 378 51.77 7.10 -5.14
CA HIS A 378 50.54 6.82 -4.41
C HIS A 378 49.84 8.12 -4.00
N VAL A 379 48.50 8.12 -3.93
CA VAL A 379 47.74 9.27 -3.43
C VAL A 379 48.18 9.61 -2.00
N GLY A 380 48.52 10.87 -1.77
CA GLY A 380 49.08 11.40 -0.52
C GLY A 380 50.61 11.41 -0.46
N GLU A 381 51.30 10.74 -1.38
CA GLU A 381 52.76 10.80 -1.49
C GLU A 381 53.20 12.23 -1.88
N VAL A 382 54.30 12.70 -1.28
CA VAL A 382 54.92 14.01 -1.54
C VAL A 382 56.37 13.80 -1.94
N TRP A 383 56.81 14.41 -3.03
CA TRP A 383 58.18 14.30 -3.53
C TRP A 383 58.67 15.60 -4.18
N PRO A 384 59.98 15.86 -4.26
CA PRO A 384 60.53 17.04 -4.93
C PRO A 384 60.30 16.97 -6.45
N SER A 385 60.04 18.12 -7.06
CA SER A 385 59.93 18.21 -8.53
C SER A 385 61.29 17.92 -9.19
N PRO A 386 61.30 17.17 -10.32
CA PRO A 386 62.52 16.93 -11.09
C PRO A 386 63.15 18.20 -11.68
N HIS A 387 62.34 19.25 -11.88
CA HIS A 387 62.74 20.48 -12.58
C HIS A 387 63.06 21.63 -11.61
N ASP A 388 62.37 21.68 -10.47
CA ASP A 388 62.58 22.72 -9.45
C ASP A 388 62.58 22.09 -8.05
N LYS A 389 63.75 22.08 -7.39
CA LYS A 389 63.91 21.50 -6.05
C LYS A 389 63.07 22.21 -4.98
N CYS A 390 62.57 23.41 -5.27
CA CYS A 390 61.75 24.21 -4.37
C CYS A 390 60.25 23.98 -4.53
N VAL A 391 59.87 23.17 -5.52
CA VAL A 391 58.48 22.73 -5.72
C VAL A 391 58.35 21.29 -5.26
N LEU A 392 57.41 21.05 -4.35
CA LEU A 392 56.99 19.73 -3.93
C LEU A 392 55.76 19.31 -4.73
N TYR A 393 55.84 18.16 -5.38
CA TYR A 393 54.71 17.50 -6.00
C TYR A 393 54.00 16.63 -4.96
N GLN A 394 52.68 16.72 -4.92
CA GLN A 394 51.84 15.84 -4.13
C GLN A 394 50.83 15.15 -5.05
N CYS A 395 50.70 13.84 -4.92
CA CYS A 395 49.63 13.13 -5.61
C CYS A 395 48.31 13.33 -4.87
N VAL A 396 47.37 14.06 -5.46
CA VAL A 396 46.07 14.35 -4.84
C VAL A 396 44.94 13.70 -5.62
N LYS A 397 43.89 13.29 -4.91
CA LYS A 397 42.65 12.77 -5.48
C LYS A 397 41.51 13.74 -5.16
N VAL A 398 40.92 14.34 -6.18
CA VAL A 398 39.76 15.24 -6.04
C VAL A 398 38.68 14.75 -7.01
N ASN A 399 37.45 14.58 -6.53
CA ASN A 399 36.29 14.19 -7.36
C ASN A 399 36.54 12.98 -8.28
N ASN A 400 37.20 11.92 -7.76
CA ASN A 400 37.60 10.71 -8.50
C ASN A 400 38.67 10.87 -9.60
N GLU A 401 39.26 12.04 -9.75
CA GLU A 401 40.43 12.27 -10.60
C GLU A 401 41.69 12.34 -9.73
N VAL A 402 42.79 11.79 -10.25
CA VAL A 402 44.09 11.77 -9.57
C VAL A 402 45.06 12.59 -10.40
N PHE A 403 45.66 13.62 -9.79
CA PHE A 403 46.60 14.50 -10.46
C PHE A 403 47.73 14.92 -9.53
N ILE A 404 48.85 15.34 -10.13
CA ILE A 404 50.02 15.85 -9.41
C ILE A 404 49.77 17.34 -9.12
N SER A 405 49.63 17.70 -7.86
CA SER A 405 49.49 19.09 -7.42
C SER A 405 50.86 19.67 -7.03
N PRO A 406 51.33 20.73 -7.69
CA PRO A 406 52.56 21.42 -7.30
C PRO A 406 52.31 22.35 -6.12
N THR A 407 53.20 22.31 -5.13
CA THR A 407 53.17 23.20 -3.96
C THR A 407 54.58 23.74 -3.72
N ASN A 408 54.70 25.06 -3.59
CA ASN A 408 55.99 25.66 -3.26
C ASN A 408 56.39 25.32 -1.82
N THR A 409 57.68 25.04 -1.61
CA THR A 409 58.25 24.84 -0.28
C THR A 409 58.01 26.09 0.54
N SER A 410 57.25 25.97 1.63
CA SER A 410 57.04 27.06 2.57
C SER A 410 58.16 27.07 3.60
N CYS A 411 58.91 28.15 3.64
CA CYS A 411 59.90 28.38 4.68
C CYS A 411 59.20 28.83 5.95
N ALA A 412 59.61 28.28 7.10
CA ALA A 412 59.19 28.82 8.39
C ALA A 412 59.54 30.32 8.47
N ILE A 413 58.70 31.10 9.14
CA ILE A 413 58.98 32.52 9.42
C ILE A 413 60.32 32.56 10.17
N MET A 414 61.37 33.02 9.48
CA MET A 414 62.71 33.10 10.05
C MET A 414 62.76 34.24 11.07
N ASP A 415 63.05 33.91 12.33
CA ASP A 415 63.48 34.91 13.31
C ASP A 415 64.85 35.43 12.88
N THR A 416 64.89 36.61 12.28
CA THR A 416 66.14 37.28 11.94
C THR A 416 66.92 37.59 13.22
N PRO A 417 68.17 37.10 13.39
CA PRO A 417 68.93 37.40 14.59
C PRO A 417 69.18 38.90 14.70
N SER A 418 68.92 39.48 15.86
CA SER A 418 69.27 40.88 16.15
C SER A 418 70.80 40.99 16.19
N CYS A 419 71.38 41.57 15.14
CA CYS A 419 72.83 41.71 15.02
C CYS A 419 73.39 42.68 16.09
N PRO A 420 74.57 42.39 16.68
CA PRO A 420 75.23 43.31 17.60
C PRO A 420 75.55 44.64 16.92
N LEU A 421 75.60 45.73 17.70
CA LEU A 421 75.87 47.09 17.22
C LEU A 421 77.09 47.13 16.29
N GLY A 422 76.86 47.63 15.08
CA GLY A 422 77.85 47.68 14.04
C GLY A 422 78.07 46.35 13.33
N ASN A 423 77.03 45.57 13.03
CA ASN A 423 77.05 44.51 12.02
C ASN A 423 75.82 44.61 11.11
N GLU A 424 76.01 44.39 9.82
CA GLU A 424 74.99 44.35 8.76
C GLU A 424 74.50 42.90 8.57
N LEU A 425 73.18 42.72 8.51
CA LEU A 425 72.56 41.41 8.30
C LEU A 425 72.68 41.04 6.82
N ARG A 426 73.44 39.98 6.51
CA ARG A 426 73.57 39.40 5.18
C ARG A 426 72.81 38.09 5.09
N CYS A 427 71.82 38.03 4.20
CA CYS A 427 71.05 36.83 3.91
C CYS A 427 71.46 36.23 2.57
N ASP A 428 71.64 34.91 2.53
CA ASP A 428 71.93 34.15 1.31
C ASP A 428 70.91 33.02 1.17
N THR A 429 70.45 32.75 -0.03
CA THR A 429 69.50 31.65 -0.29
C THR A 429 70.27 30.35 -0.44
N GLN A 430 70.16 29.44 0.54
CA GLN A 430 70.65 28.07 0.42
C GLN A 430 69.46 27.14 0.18
N ASP A 431 69.57 26.30 -0.85
CA ASP A 431 68.48 25.48 -1.38
C ASP A 431 67.27 26.34 -1.79
N CYS A 432 66.23 26.38 -0.95
CA CYS A 432 64.94 27.03 -1.23
C CYS A 432 64.53 28.08 -0.20
N CYS A 433 65.32 28.25 0.88
CA CYS A 433 65.00 29.17 1.96
C CYS A 433 66.19 30.11 2.26
N PRO A 434 65.92 31.40 2.57
CA PRO A 434 66.97 32.34 2.94
C PRO A 434 67.57 31.98 4.30
N ARG A 435 68.89 32.08 4.45
CA ARG A 435 69.63 31.98 5.72
C ARG A 435 70.44 33.25 5.95
N CYS A 436 70.31 33.86 7.12
CA CYS A 436 70.91 35.16 7.45
C CYS A 436 72.02 35.06 8.50
N ARG A 437 73.06 35.89 8.37
CA ARG A 437 74.18 36.05 9.30
C ARG A 437 74.56 37.53 9.44
N CYS A 438 75.25 37.91 10.50
CA CYS A 438 75.67 39.31 10.75
C CYS A 438 77.14 39.52 10.37
N ASP A 439 77.47 40.55 9.59
CA ASP A 439 78.83 40.95 9.15
C ASP A 439 79.19 42.39 9.64
N GLY A 440 80.32 42.62 10.31
CA GLY A 440 80.61 43.86 11.08
C GLY A 440 81.04 45.16 10.37
N LYS A 441 80.50 46.31 10.80
CA LYS A 441 80.95 47.71 10.58
C LYS A 441 80.73 48.65 11.81
N LEU A 442 81.79 49.22 12.37
CA LEU A 442 81.78 50.08 13.58
C LEU A 442 81.22 51.52 13.35
N ILE A 443 80.47 52.07 14.32
CA ILE A 443 79.99 53.47 14.37
C ILE A 443 80.52 54.14 15.65
N SER A 444 80.97 55.40 15.59
CA SER A 444 81.49 56.17 16.73
C SER A 444 80.67 57.44 16.98
N VAL A 445 80.23 57.65 18.22
CA VAL A 445 79.47 58.85 18.66
C VAL A 445 80.29 59.62 19.69
N GLN A 446 80.45 60.93 19.50
CA GLN A 446 81.25 61.77 20.40
C GLN A 446 80.53 62.02 21.73
N VAL A 447 81.30 62.16 22.81
CA VAL A 447 80.78 62.41 24.16
C VAL A 447 80.02 63.74 24.22
N ASN A 448 78.87 63.72 24.88
CA ASN A 448 77.85 64.77 25.00
C ASN A 448 77.21 65.19 23.67
N THR A 449 77.28 64.36 22.63
CA THR A 449 76.57 64.57 21.37
C THR A 449 75.48 63.52 21.17
N THR A 450 74.49 63.90 20.38
CA THR A 450 73.40 63.02 19.98
C THR A 450 73.49 62.80 18.47
N SER A 451 73.52 61.55 18.03
CA SER A 451 73.51 61.14 16.63
C SER A 451 72.25 60.35 16.33
N GLU A 452 71.57 60.68 15.23
CA GLU A 452 70.40 59.96 14.75
C GLU A 452 70.83 58.95 13.68
N ASP A 453 70.51 57.68 13.88
CA ASP A 453 70.70 56.59 12.92
C ASP A 453 69.36 55.88 12.71
N GLY A 454 68.66 56.26 11.64
CA GLY A 454 67.30 55.81 11.37
C GLY A 454 66.31 56.28 12.44
N CYS A 455 65.70 55.33 13.16
CA CYS A 455 64.81 55.61 14.29
C CYS A 455 65.49 55.51 15.66
N ASN A 456 66.82 55.35 15.66
CA ASN A 456 67.63 55.25 16.86
C ASN A 456 68.33 56.58 17.12
N LEU A 457 68.10 57.12 18.31
CA LEU A 457 68.76 58.32 18.79
C LEU A 457 69.83 57.91 19.80
N HIS A 458 71.10 58.04 19.41
CA HIS A 458 72.25 57.67 20.21
C HIS A 458 72.81 58.90 20.92
N THR A 459 72.79 58.94 22.24
CA THR A 459 73.38 60.00 23.06
C THR A 459 74.49 59.42 23.91
N CYS A 460 75.72 59.84 23.67
CA CYS A 460 76.87 59.41 24.46
C CYS A 460 77.06 60.40 25.61
N GLY A 461 76.87 59.99 26.86
CA GLY A 461 77.09 60.81 28.05
C GLY A 461 78.12 60.21 28.99
N VAL A 462 78.41 60.88 30.11
CA VAL A 462 79.30 60.37 31.16
C VAL A 462 78.49 60.14 32.43
N ASN A 463 78.56 58.96 33.03
CA ASN A 463 77.83 58.66 34.26
C ASN A 463 78.51 59.28 35.50
N SER A 464 77.87 59.19 36.66
CA SER A 464 78.40 59.71 37.92
C SER A 464 79.72 59.07 38.40
N ARG A 465 80.13 57.95 37.79
CA ARG A 465 81.40 57.27 38.06
C ARG A 465 82.51 57.61 37.05
N GLY A 466 82.22 58.46 36.06
CA GLY A 466 83.17 58.89 35.03
C GLY A 466 83.23 57.98 33.79
N ASP A 467 82.39 56.94 33.70
CA ASP A 467 82.37 56.04 32.53
C ASP A 467 81.53 56.65 31.39
N LEU A 468 81.95 56.39 30.15
CA LEU A 468 81.16 56.71 28.97
C LEU A 468 79.95 55.77 28.89
N VAL A 469 78.76 56.35 28.81
CA VAL A 469 77.49 55.64 28.69
C VAL A 469 76.77 56.10 27.45
N LEU A 470 76.52 55.17 26.54
CA LEU A 470 75.71 55.41 25.35
C LEU A 470 74.23 55.11 25.66
N GLU A 471 73.42 56.14 25.80
CA GLU A 471 71.97 56.01 25.87
C GLU A 471 71.41 55.94 24.44
N THR A 472 70.67 54.89 24.12
CA THR A 472 70.00 54.74 22.81
C THR A 472 68.50 54.76 23.01
N ARG A 473 67.81 55.69 22.35
CA ARG A 473 66.35 55.74 22.31
C ARG A 473 65.85 55.28 20.95
N VAL A 474 65.07 54.21 20.94
CA VAL A 474 64.52 53.61 19.73
C VAL A 474 63.07 54.03 19.57
N THR A 475 62.73 54.64 18.44
CA THR A 475 61.34 54.92 18.06
C THR A 475 60.78 53.71 17.30
N THR A 476 59.77 53.04 17.85
CA THR A 476 59.17 51.86 17.24
C THR A 476 58.14 52.26 16.18
N CYS A 477 58.37 51.87 14.92
CA CYS A 477 57.47 52.17 13.81
C CYS A 477 56.61 50.97 13.42
N PRO A 478 55.38 51.18 12.90
CA PRO A 478 54.61 50.13 12.25
C PRO A 478 55.39 49.50 11.08
N PRO A 479 55.28 48.19 10.86
CA PRO A 479 55.95 47.51 9.76
C PRO A 479 55.43 48.04 8.41
N LEU A 480 56.34 48.56 7.58
CA LEU A 480 56.04 49.04 6.23
C LEU A 480 57.00 48.40 5.23
N ASN A 481 56.45 47.77 4.19
CA ASN A 481 57.23 47.31 3.04
C ASN A 481 57.20 48.36 1.93
N ARG A 482 58.33 49.05 1.77
CA ARG A 482 58.46 50.18 0.82
C ARG A 482 58.29 49.76 -0.63
N GLN A 483 58.83 48.61 -1.02
CA GLN A 483 58.75 48.11 -2.39
C GLN A 483 57.32 47.74 -2.75
N VAL A 484 56.65 46.96 -1.89
CA VAL A 484 55.26 46.56 -2.09
C VAL A 484 54.34 47.78 -2.21
N CYS A 485 54.54 48.82 -1.39
CA CYS A 485 53.77 50.05 -1.47
C CYS A 485 53.91 50.74 -2.83
N LEU A 486 55.14 50.87 -3.35
CA LEU A 486 55.41 51.53 -4.63
C LEU A 486 54.94 50.69 -5.81
N ASP A 487 55.12 49.37 -5.76
CA ASP A 487 54.70 48.42 -6.80
C ASP A 487 53.16 48.39 -6.93
N GLN A 488 52.45 48.65 -5.83
CA GLN A 488 50.98 48.77 -5.80
C GLN A 488 50.47 50.19 -6.14
N GLY A 489 51.36 51.09 -6.59
CA GLY A 489 51.01 52.46 -6.97
C GLY A 489 50.77 53.41 -5.79
N GLY A 490 51.11 52.99 -4.57
CA GLY A 490 51.04 53.81 -3.36
C GLY A 490 52.19 54.80 -3.24
N LYS A 491 51.99 55.85 -2.45
CA LYS A 491 53.00 56.89 -2.17
C LYS A 491 53.46 56.79 -0.72
N VAL A 492 54.77 56.68 -0.52
CA VAL A 492 55.36 56.65 0.83
C VAL A 492 55.53 58.06 1.37
N SER A 493 55.08 58.31 2.59
CA SER A 493 55.17 59.60 3.28
C SER A 493 55.54 59.42 4.76
N LYS A 494 56.10 60.46 5.40
CA LYS A 494 56.43 60.40 6.83
C LYS A 494 55.19 60.66 7.70
N ILE A 495 55.11 59.95 8.82
CA ILE A 495 54.04 60.15 9.82
C ILE A 495 54.39 61.39 10.66
N GLY A 496 53.86 62.55 10.27
CA GLY A 496 54.10 63.82 10.96
C GLY A 496 55.60 64.17 11.03
N ASN A 497 56.09 64.50 12.25
CA ASN A 497 57.51 64.82 12.51
C ASN A 497 58.33 63.61 13.02
N THR A 498 57.84 62.39 12.82
CA THR A 498 58.53 61.18 13.29
C THR A 498 59.44 60.60 12.21
N CYS A 499 60.36 59.71 12.60
CA CYS A 499 61.17 58.92 11.67
C CYS A 499 60.35 57.85 10.92
N CYS A 500 59.10 57.58 11.30
CA CYS A 500 58.26 56.52 10.75
C CYS A 500 57.65 56.90 9.40
N GLU A 501 57.54 55.91 8.51
CA GLU A 501 56.95 56.04 7.18
C GLU A 501 55.58 55.33 7.10
N MET A 502 54.72 55.80 6.20
CA MET A 502 53.40 55.23 5.88
C MET A 502 53.18 55.17 4.37
N CYS A 503 52.50 54.12 3.91
CA CYS A 503 52.02 54.01 2.52
C CYS A 503 50.64 54.66 2.37
N SER A 504 50.49 55.56 1.40
CA SER A 504 49.20 56.08 0.96
C SER A 504 48.81 55.42 -0.36
N GLU A 505 47.84 54.51 -0.34
CA GLU A 505 47.30 53.86 -1.53
C GLU A 505 46.51 54.84 -2.40
N PRO A 506 46.52 54.71 -3.74
CA PRO A 506 45.64 55.50 -4.60
C PRO A 506 44.20 55.02 -4.48
N GLU A 507 43.24 55.93 -4.30
CA GLU A 507 41.82 55.58 -4.16
C GLU A 507 41.19 55.13 -5.50
N CYS A 508 41.82 55.42 -6.65
CA CYS A 508 41.38 55.05 -8.00
C CYS A 508 42.53 54.47 -8.85
N ARG A 509 42.28 53.40 -9.60
CA ARG A 509 43.22 52.70 -10.49
C ARG A 509 42.60 52.50 -11.87
N ARG A 510 43.40 52.62 -12.95
CA ARG A 510 43.00 52.24 -14.31
C ARG A 510 43.16 50.74 -14.51
N THR A 511 42.13 50.06 -14.99
CA THR A 511 42.08 48.61 -15.17
C THR A 511 41.73 48.29 -16.63
N ALA A 512 42.31 47.23 -17.20
CA ALA A 512 41.98 46.73 -18.54
C ALA A 512 41.07 45.49 -18.43
N GLY A 513 40.05 45.41 -19.28
CA GLY A 513 39.15 44.26 -19.40
C GLY A 513 38.86 43.95 -20.86
N THR A 514 38.52 42.69 -21.13
CA THR A 514 38.23 42.21 -22.49
C THR A 514 36.74 41.93 -22.63
N LEU A 515 36.08 42.59 -23.58
CA LEU A 515 34.70 42.34 -23.96
C LEU A 515 34.67 41.31 -25.09
N ASN A 516 34.04 40.15 -24.83
CA ASN A 516 34.12 39.00 -25.73
C ASN A 516 33.55 39.26 -27.13
N TYR A 517 32.30 39.73 -27.24
CA TYR A 517 31.69 40.07 -28.54
C TYR A 517 30.69 41.22 -28.37
N VAL A 518 30.69 42.18 -29.29
CA VAL A 518 29.73 43.29 -29.32
C VAL A 518 28.56 42.89 -30.22
N ASN A 519 27.37 42.73 -29.66
CA ASN A 519 26.16 42.37 -30.39
C ASN A 519 25.21 43.57 -30.43
N VAL A 520 24.90 44.05 -31.63
CA VAL A 520 23.93 45.13 -31.85
C VAL A 520 22.98 44.71 -32.95
N ASP A 521 21.71 44.60 -32.56
CA ASP A 521 20.63 44.05 -33.37
C ASP A 521 21.00 42.67 -33.97
N ASP A 522 21.06 42.55 -35.29
CA ASP A 522 21.43 41.34 -36.03
C ASP A 522 22.93 41.28 -36.42
N CYS A 523 23.76 42.16 -35.84
CA CYS A 523 25.18 42.28 -36.11
C CYS A 523 26.04 41.92 -34.90
N HIS A 524 27.16 41.24 -35.13
CA HIS A 524 28.11 40.86 -34.08
C HIS A 524 29.56 41.18 -34.47
N SER A 525 30.41 41.48 -33.49
CA SER A 525 31.85 41.64 -33.73
C SER A 525 32.53 40.30 -33.98
N GLU A 526 33.49 40.26 -34.91
CA GLU A 526 34.25 39.03 -35.22
C GLU A 526 35.40 38.77 -34.22
N GLN A 527 35.85 39.82 -33.52
CA GLN A 527 36.96 39.78 -32.57
C GLN A 527 36.55 40.34 -31.20
N GLN A 528 37.29 39.92 -30.18
CA GLN A 528 37.19 40.46 -28.83
C GLN A 528 37.74 41.89 -28.77
N VAL A 529 37.14 42.73 -27.93
CA VAL A 529 37.47 44.16 -27.81
C VAL A 529 38.10 44.42 -26.45
N GLU A 530 39.30 45.00 -26.43
CA GLU A 530 39.96 45.42 -25.19
C GLU A 530 39.47 46.82 -24.77
N LEU A 531 39.13 46.97 -23.48
CA LEU A 531 38.56 48.18 -22.90
C LEU A 531 39.27 48.54 -21.60
N HIS A 532 39.57 49.83 -21.42
CA HIS A 532 40.08 50.39 -20.19
C HIS A 532 38.95 51.09 -19.42
N TYR A 533 38.87 50.83 -18.12
CA TYR A 533 37.92 51.46 -17.21
C TYR A 533 38.59 51.82 -15.88
N CYS A 534 38.06 52.82 -15.19
CA CYS A 534 38.53 53.23 -13.86
C CYS A 534 37.83 52.39 -12.78
N GLU A 535 38.60 51.88 -11.82
CA GLU A 535 38.09 51.14 -10.66
C GLU A 535 38.70 51.72 -9.38
N GLY A 536 37.92 51.83 -8.30
CA GLY A 536 38.44 52.35 -7.03
C GLY A 536 37.44 52.31 -5.88
N LYS A 537 37.90 52.71 -4.70
CA LYS A 537 37.09 52.69 -3.48
C LYS A 537 36.33 54.03 -3.35
N CYS A 538 35.01 53.96 -3.30
CA CYS A 538 34.20 55.13 -2.99
C CYS A 538 34.13 55.34 -1.47
N ARG A 539 34.59 56.50 -0.97
CA ARG A 539 34.29 56.91 0.40
C ARG A 539 33.09 57.83 0.38
N SER A 540 31.97 57.37 0.92
CA SER A 540 30.77 58.18 1.12
C SER A 540 30.54 58.46 2.60
N LYS A 541 30.14 59.69 2.92
CA LYS A 541 29.64 60.08 4.24
C LYS A 541 28.32 60.82 4.07
N SER A 542 27.35 60.49 4.92
CA SER A 542 26.06 61.18 5.01
C SER A 542 25.89 61.71 6.42
N MET A 543 25.74 63.02 6.57
CA MET A 543 25.60 63.67 7.86
C MET A 543 24.49 64.71 7.78
N TYR A 544 23.60 64.73 8.78
CA TYR A 544 22.56 65.74 8.88
C TYR A 544 23.18 67.10 9.25
N SER A 545 23.08 68.08 8.35
CA SER A 545 23.58 69.43 8.55
C SER A 545 22.47 70.29 9.15
N LEU A 546 22.68 70.73 10.40
CA LEU A 546 21.75 71.62 11.11
C LEU A 546 21.64 73.00 10.45
N GLN A 547 22.64 73.39 9.65
CA GLN A 547 22.71 74.69 8.98
C GLN A 547 21.85 74.72 7.71
N SER A 548 21.76 73.60 6.99
CA SER A 548 20.91 73.46 5.79
C SER A 548 19.59 72.72 6.07
N ALA A 549 19.39 72.23 7.31
CA ALA A 549 18.25 71.42 7.75
C ALA A 549 17.99 70.18 6.86
N ALA A 550 19.03 69.64 6.23
CA ALA A 550 18.98 68.50 5.32
C ALA A 550 20.13 67.52 5.59
N VAL A 551 19.97 66.27 5.13
CA VAL A 551 21.07 65.30 5.12
C VAL A 551 22.01 65.65 3.97
N GLU A 552 23.19 66.17 4.30
CA GLU A 552 24.24 66.43 3.33
C GLU A 552 25.04 65.14 3.09
N GLN A 553 25.25 64.85 1.81
CA GLN A 553 25.96 63.66 1.39
C GLN A 553 27.21 64.09 0.63
N GLU A 554 28.37 63.59 1.07
CA GLU A 554 29.63 63.77 0.37
C GLU A 554 30.09 62.37 -0.07
N CYS A 555 29.82 62.06 -1.34
CA CYS A 555 30.24 60.83 -1.98
C CYS A 555 31.41 61.15 -2.91
N VAL A 556 32.61 60.68 -2.56
CA VAL A 556 33.77 60.76 -3.46
C VAL A 556 33.94 59.39 -4.09
N CYS A 557 33.57 59.30 -5.37
CA CYS A 557 33.74 58.12 -6.20
C CYS A 557 34.69 58.43 -7.36
N CYS A 558 35.39 57.41 -7.83
CA CYS A 558 36.22 57.49 -9.02
C CYS A 558 35.34 57.73 -10.25
N ALA A 559 35.62 58.81 -10.99
CA ALA A 559 35.02 59.09 -12.28
C ALA A 559 36.12 59.26 -13.32
N ALA A 560 35.88 58.76 -14.53
CA ALA A 560 36.81 58.94 -15.63
C ALA A 560 36.95 60.43 -15.97
N VAL A 561 38.19 60.88 -16.19
CA VAL A 561 38.48 62.29 -16.46
C VAL A 561 38.29 62.59 -17.94
N GLU A 562 38.56 61.63 -18.81
CA GLU A 562 38.42 61.75 -20.26
C GLU A 562 37.99 60.41 -20.88
N THR A 563 37.35 60.43 -22.04
CA THR A 563 36.89 59.22 -22.73
C THR A 563 37.17 59.29 -24.23
N GLU A 564 37.70 58.21 -24.81
CA GLU A 564 38.02 58.10 -26.23
C GLU A 564 37.04 57.14 -26.96
N PRO A 565 36.36 57.56 -28.04
CA PRO A 565 35.41 56.69 -28.74
C PRO A 565 36.12 55.55 -29.49
N LEU A 566 35.74 54.31 -29.19
CA LEU A 566 36.28 53.11 -29.84
C LEU A 566 35.30 52.60 -30.92
N SER A 567 35.77 52.55 -32.17
CA SER A 567 34.99 52.04 -33.30
C SER A 567 35.23 50.55 -33.50
N VAL A 568 34.20 49.72 -33.34
CA VAL A 568 34.27 48.26 -33.43
C VAL A 568 33.64 47.79 -34.75
N PRO A 569 34.34 47.01 -35.59
CA PRO A 569 33.77 46.42 -36.79
C PRO A 569 32.76 45.31 -36.42
N VAL A 570 31.58 45.36 -37.01
CA VAL A 570 30.49 44.39 -36.80
C VAL A 570 30.02 43.79 -38.14
N LEU A 571 29.66 42.52 -38.11
CA LEU A 571 29.15 41.75 -39.24
C LEU A 571 27.68 41.42 -39.01
N CYS A 572 26.81 41.87 -39.91
CA CYS A 572 25.37 41.66 -39.83
C CYS A 572 24.93 40.38 -40.55
N ALA A 573 23.77 39.82 -40.16
CA ALA A 573 23.21 38.62 -40.76
C ALA A 573 23.04 38.71 -42.29
N ASN A 574 22.85 39.92 -42.83
CA ASN A 574 22.77 40.20 -44.27
C ASN A 574 24.13 40.22 -45.00
N GLY A 575 25.24 39.91 -44.32
CA GLY A 575 26.60 39.87 -44.88
C GLY A 575 27.28 41.24 -45.02
N THR A 576 26.61 42.32 -44.65
CA THR A 576 27.17 43.68 -44.64
C THR A 576 28.08 43.89 -43.44
N ARG A 577 29.24 44.50 -43.69
CA ARG A 577 30.17 44.97 -42.67
C ARG A 577 29.88 46.42 -42.34
N SER A 578 29.63 46.71 -41.07
CA SER A 578 29.41 48.06 -40.56
C SER A 578 30.38 48.33 -39.41
N HIS A 579 30.56 49.60 -39.07
CA HIS A 579 31.29 49.99 -37.87
C HIS A 579 30.28 50.50 -36.86
N HIS A 580 30.31 49.92 -35.66
CA HIS A 580 29.50 50.38 -34.56
C HIS A 580 30.40 51.06 -33.53
N CYS A 581 30.00 52.26 -33.07
CA CYS A 581 30.76 53.03 -32.08
C CYS A 581 29.88 53.32 -30.85
N PRO A 582 29.81 52.38 -29.88
CA PRO A 582 29.04 52.58 -28.66
C PRO A 582 29.90 52.66 -27.41
N VAL A 583 31.19 52.30 -27.50
CA VAL A 583 32.05 52.11 -26.34
C VAL A 583 33.09 53.19 -26.33
N CYS A 584 33.18 53.92 -25.23
CA CYS A 584 34.28 54.84 -25.00
C CYS A 584 35.31 54.16 -24.10
N ASN A 585 36.57 54.25 -24.46
CA ASN A 585 37.71 53.89 -23.61
C ASN A 585 37.85 54.98 -22.55
N PHE A 586 37.86 54.63 -21.27
CA PHE A 586 38.04 55.62 -20.20
C PHE A 586 39.54 55.85 -19.99
N LEU A 587 40.00 57.10 -20.14
CA LEU A 587 41.41 57.50 -20.06
C LEU A 587 41.86 57.80 -18.63
#